data_AF-A0A529HIF7-F1
#
_entry.id   AF-A0A529HIF7-F1
#
_cell.length_a   1.000
_cell.length_b   1.000
_cell.length_c   1.000
_cell.angle_alpha   90.00
_cell.angle_beta   90.00
_cell.angle_gamma   90.00
#
_symmetry.space_group_name_H-M   'P 1'
#
loop_
_entity.id
_entity.type
_entity.pdbx_description
1 polymer ?
#
loop_
_entity_poly.entity_id
_entity_poly.type
_entity_poly.pdbx_seq_one_letter_code
_entity_poly.pdbx_strand_id
1 'polypeptide(L)'
;MRRVPIVMRPLGGMGNRMFQYMFSHVLAGRIPGGYVCNADLPEWSIAKLRPPLVWRYRALRVEGYHRYDLDTIAAAFREKRARSILFKGFAQRLGYYDRMEVSGFFDGRA
;
A
#
# COMPACT_ATOMS: atom_id res chain seq x y z
N MET A 1 3.44 16.82 -9.38
CA MET A 1 2.36 15.82 -9.29
C MET A 1 1.92 15.70 -7.83
N ARG A 2 0.62 15.56 -7.53
CA ARG A 2 0.13 15.53 -6.15
C ARG A 2 0.49 14.19 -5.49
N ARG A 3 1.04 14.22 -4.27
CA ARG A 3 1.37 13.00 -3.52
C ARG A 3 0.10 12.36 -2.91
N VAL A 4 -0.01 11.04 -3.03
CA VAL A 4 -1.13 10.23 -2.51
C VAL A 4 -0.59 9.23 -1.49
N PRO A 5 -0.80 9.45 -0.18
CA PRO A 5 -0.32 8.53 0.84
C PRO A 5 -1.16 7.25 0.89
N ILE A 6 -0.48 6.11 0.90
CA ILE A 6 -1.04 4.79 1.19
C ILE A 6 -0.61 4.44 2.60
N VAL A 7 -1.52 4.63 3.55
CA VAL A 7 -1.27 4.44 4.97
C VAL A 7 -1.55 3.00 5.34
N MET A 8 -0.47 2.23 5.55
CA MET A 8 -0.58 0.87 6.02
C MET A 8 -1.00 0.85 7.50
N ARG A 9 -2.01 0.05 7.84
CA ARG A 9 -2.38 -0.26 9.21
C ARG A 9 -2.01 -1.72 9.48
N PRO A 10 -0.99 -1.97 10.33
CA PRO A 10 -0.55 -3.33 10.62
C PRO A 10 -1.70 -4.22 11.09
N LEU A 11 -1.75 -5.43 10.54
CA LEU A 11 -2.68 -6.49 10.92
C LEU A 11 -1.93 -7.82 10.89
N GLY A 12 -2.11 -8.68 11.89
CA GLY A 12 -1.44 -9.97 11.96
C GLY A 12 0.08 -9.90 12.22
N GLY A 13 0.73 -11.06 12.07
CA GLY A 13 2.18 -11.25 12.30
C GLY A 13 3.06 -10.79 11.12
N MET A 14 4.36 -11.05 11.25
CA MET A 14 5.40 -10.60 10.30
C MET A 14 5.07 -10.94 8.84
N GLY A 15 4.72 -12.20 8.57
CA GLY A 15 4.37 -12.65 7.23
C GLY A 15 3.19 -11.88 6.63
N ASN A 16 2.17 -11.49 7.41
CA ASN A 16 1.09 -10.66 6.86
C ASN A 16 1.57 -9.24 6.60
N ARG A 17 2.38 -8.67 7.50
CA ARG A 17 2.94 -7.32 7.30
C ARG A 17 3.80 -7.25 6.02
N MET A 18 4.47 -8.35 5.63
CA MET A 18 5.10 -8.53 4.30
C MET A 18 4.14 -8.21 3.17
N PHE A 19 3.04 -8.96 3.13
CA PHE A 19 2.04 -8.85 2.08
C PHE A 19 1.37 -7.49 2.12
N GLN A 20 1.17 -6.92 3.31
CA GLN A 20 0.62 -5.57 3.41
C GLN A 20 1.55 -4.51 2.80
N TYR A 21 2.86 -4.65 3.02
CA TYR A 21 3.85 -3.74 2.47
C TYR A 21 3.97 -3.88 0.95
N MET A 22 4.14 -5.11 0.45
CA MET A 22 4.21 -5.41 -0.98
C MET A 22 2.95 -4.91 -1.71
N PHE A 23 1.77 -5.20 -1.17
CA PHE A 23 0.50 -4.77 -1.75
C PHE A 23 0.34 -3.25 -1.76
N SER A 24 0.81 -2.58 -0.70
CA SER A 24 0.81 -1.11 -0.64
C SER A 24 1.69 -0.50 -1.72
N HIS A 25 2.81 -1.14 -2.08
CA HIS A 25 3.67 -0.70 -3.19
C HIS A 25 3.04 -0.95 -4.56
N VAL A 26 2.40 -2.10 -4.77
CA VAL A 26 1.64 -2.35 -6.01
C VAL A 26 0.55 -1.28 -6.20
N LEU A 27 -0.16 -0.92 -5.13
CA LEU A 27 -1.12 0.18 -5.16
C LEU A 27 -0.44 1.53 -5.47
N ALA A 28 0.74 1.78 -4.90
CA ALA A 28 1.50 3.01 -5.13
C ALA A 28 1.91 3.15 -6.60
N GLY A 29 2.36 2.08 -7.23
CA GLY A 29 2.71 2.05 -8.66
C GLY A 29 1.53 2.35 -9.58
N ARG A 30 0.31 1.97 -9.19
CA ARG A 30 -0.91 2.18 -9.99
C ARG A 30 -1.55 3.57 -9.82
N ILE A 31 -1.15 4.32 -8.80
CA ILE A 31 -1.74 5.62 -8.46
C ILE A 31 -0.69 6.71 -8.71
N PRO A 32 -0.94 7.68 -9.63
CA PRO A 32 -0.02 8.78 -9.86
C PRO A 32 0.31 9.55 -8.57
N GLY A 33 1.59 9.55 -8.19
CA GLY A 33 2.08 10.16 -6.94
C GLY A 33 1.86 9.33 -5.67
N GLY A 34 1.48 8.05 -5.80
CA GLY A 34 1.34 7.09 -4.72
C GLY A 34 2.65 6.86 -3.96
N TYR A 35 2.57 6.73 -2.64
CA TYR A 35 3.72 6.33 -1.81
C TYR A 35 3.25 5.68 -0.51
N VAL A 36 4.03 4.73 0.00
CA VAL A 36 3.69 3.96 1.21
C VAL A 36 4.08 4.73 2.47
N CYS A 37 3.20 4.71 3.48
CA CYS A 37 3.38 5.29 4.80
C CYS A 37 3.05 4.27 5.88
N ASN A 38 3.61 4.50 7.08
CA ASN A 38 3.32 3.73 8.28
C ASN A 38 3.59 2.22 8.15
N ALA A 39 4.50 1.86 7.23
CA ALA A 39 5.13 0.56 7.18
C ALA A 39 6.21 0.51 8.27
N ASP A 40 6.04 -0.36 9.25
CA ASP A 40 6.95 -0.53 10.38
C ASP A 40 7.46 -1.96 10.32
N LEU A 41 8.56 -2.15 9.58
CA LEU A 41 9.20 -3.43 9.26
C LEU A 41 10.73 -3.31 9.43
N PRO A 42 11.22 -2.97 10.64
CA PRO A 42 12.64 -2.76 10.89
C PRO A 42 13.49 -4.00 10.61
N GLU A 43 12.94 -5.19 10.75
CA GLU A 43 13.62 -6.45 10.50
C GLU A 43 14.10 -6.57 9.05
N TRP A 44 13.51 -5.82 8.12
CA TRP A 44 13.92 -5.76 6.71
C TRP A 44 14.47 -4.39 6.31
N SER A 45 14.98 -3.62 7.27
CA SER A 45 15.54 -2.28 7.04
C SER A 45 14.55 -1.27 6.45
N ILE A 46 13.23 -1.53 6.58
CA ILE A 46 12.20 -0.61 6.10
C ILE A 46 11.87 0.39 7.22
N ALA A 47 12.33 1.62 7.05
CA ALA A 47 12.07 2.70 7.98
C ALA A 47 10.62 3.19 7.92
N LYS A 48 10.08 3.53 9.10
CA LYS A 48 8.72 4.06 9.22
C LYS A 48 8.60 5.50 8.72
N LEU A 49 7.97 5.67 7.57
CA LEU A 49 7.56 6.99 7.08
C LEU A 49 6.23 7.42 7.71
N ARG A 50 6.20 8.60 8.35
CA ARG A 50 4.95 9.15 8.91
C ARG A 50 4.07 9.76 7.80
N PRO A 51 2.75 9.50 7.79
CA PRO A 51 1.85 10.13 6.84
C PRO A 51 1.62 11.62 7.19
N PRO A 52 1.29 12.48 6.20
CA PRO A 52 1.02 13.90 6.43
C PRO A 52 -0.29 14.10 7.20
N LEU A 53 -0.38 15.07 8.12
CA LEU A 53 -1.52 15.25 9.05
C LEU A 53 -2.92 15.17 8.40
N VAL A 54 -3.07 15.70 7.19
CA VAL A 54 -4.36 15.76 6.45
C VAL A 54 -4.72 14.46 5.72
N TRP A 55 -3.95 13.39 5.86
CA TRP A 55 -4.17 12.13 5.14
C TRP A 55 -5.55 11.52 5.39
N ARG A 56 -6.20 11.81 6.52
CA ARG A 56 -7.51 11.23 6.88
C ARG A 56 -8.66 11.82 6.06
N TYR A 57 -8.48 13.00 5.46
CA TYR A 57 -9.52 13.66 4.69
C TYR A 57 -9.73 12.96 3.34
N ARG A 58 -10.95 12.43 3.12
CA ARG A 58 -11.33 11.63 1.92
C ARG A 58 -10.41 10.42 1.70
N ALA A 59 -10.08 9.74 2.79
CA ALA A 59 -9.35 8.48 2.74
C ALA A 59 -10.24 7.35 2.23
N LEU A 60 -9.83 6.68 1.16
CA LEU A 60 -10.43 5.42 0.74
C LEU A 60 -9.98 4.32 1.71
N ARG A 61 -10.93 3.70 2.38
CA ARG A 61 -10.66 2.57 3.28
C ARG A 61 -10.66 1.28 2.49
N VAL A 62 -9.54 0.59 2.50
CA VAL A 62 -9.35 -0.73 1.90
C VAL A 62 -9.10 -1.69 3.05
N GLU A 63 -10.16 -2.28 3.58
CA GLU A 63 -10.13 -3.10 4.79
C GLU A 63 -10.61 -4.53 4.51
N GLY A 64 -10.09 -5.49 5.29
CA GLY A 64 -10.57 -6.87 5.32
C GLY A 64 -9.98 -7.78 4.24
N TYR A 65 -10.78 -8.02 3.19
CA TYR A 65 -10.81 -9.14 2.25
C TYR A 65 -9.48 -9.74 1.76
N HIS A 66 -9.54 -10.96 1.22
CA HIS A 66 -8.43 -11.54 0.44
C HIS A 66 -8.44 -11.11 -1.03
N ARG A 67 -9.57 -10.60 -1.53
CA ARG A 67 -9.78 -10.13 -2.90
C ARG A 67 -9.92 -8.60 -2.95
N TYR A 68 -9.06 -7.93 -3.72
CA TYR A 68 -9.11 -6.49 -3.98
C TYR A 68 -9.19 -6.22 -5.48
N ASP A 69 -10.09 -5.32 -5.85
CA ASP A 69 -10.18 -4.79 -7.21
C ASP A 69 -9.27 -3.57 -7.32
N LEU A 70 -8.05 -3.82 -7.83
CA LEU A 70 -7.02 -2.81 -7.97
C LEU A 70 -7.40 -1.72 -8.98
N ASP A 71 -8.17 -2.06 -10.01
CA ASP A 71 -8.56 -1.12 -11.07
C ASP A 71 -9.62 -0.15 -10.56
N THR A 72 -10.61 -0.66 -9.81
CA THR A 72 -11.59 0.16 -9.11
C THR A 72 -10.92 1.06 -8.07
N ILE A 73 -9.96 0.56 -7.30
CA ILE A 73 -9.20 1.37 -6.34
C ILE A 73 -8.45 2.50 -7.06
N ALA A 74 -7.71 2.19 -8.14
CA ALA A 74 -6.96 3.19 -8.89
C ALA A 74 -7.87 4.22 -9.58
N ALA A 75 -9.02 3.81 -10.09
CA ALA A 75 -10.01 4.68 -10.72
C ALA A 75 -10.49 5.79 -9.77
N ALA A 76 -10.71 5.47 -8.48
CA ALA A 76 -11.12 6.45 -7.48
C ALA A 76 -10.14 7.63 -7.31
N PHE A 77 -8.86 7.45 -7.65
CA PHE A 77 -7.85 8.51 -7.62
C PHE A 77 -7.80 9.31 -8.92
N ARG A 78 -7.97 8.64 -10.07
CA ARG A 78 -8.10 9.33 -11.38
C ARG A 78 -9.31 10.26 -11.40
N GLU A 79 -10.42 9.81 -10.83
CA GLU A 79 -11.67 10.55 -10.70
C GLU A 79 -11.67 11.57 -9.56
N LYS A 80 -10.55 11.73 -8.83
CA LYS A 80 -10.40 12.63 -7.68
C LYS A 80 -11.44 12.39 -6.58
N ARG A 81 -11.99 11.17 -6.46
CA ARG A 81 -12.95 10.76 -5.42
C ARG A 81 -12.24 10.51 -4.08
N ALA A 82 -11.03 9.99 -4.12
CA ALA A 82 -10.18 9.74 -2.96
C ALA A 82 -8.92 10.62 -2.96
N ARG A 83 -8.32 10.79 -1.78
CA ARG A 83 -7.15 11.65 -1.56
C ARG A 83 -5.96 10.93 -0.91
N SER A 84 -6.21 9.75 -0.36
CA SER A 84 -5.29 8.85 0.32
C SER A 84 -5.93 7.46 0.42
N ILE A 85 -5.14 6.46 0.77
CA ILE A 85 -5.60 5.11 1.12
C ILE A 85 -5.32 4.85 2.60
N LEU A 86 -6.27 4.24 3.30
CA LEU A 86 -6.03 3.52 4.55
C LEU A 86 -6.17 2.02 4.26
N PHE A 87 -5.06 1.28 4.36
CA PHE A 87 -5.05 -0.14 4.05
C PHE A 87 -4.93 -1.00 5.31
N LYS A 88 -5.86 -1.94 5.50
CA LYS A 88 -5.87 -2.89 6.62
C LYS A 88 -6.50 -4.23 6.20
N GLY A 89 -5.72 -5.15 5.63
CA GLY A 89 -6.24 -6.48 5.31
C GLY A 89 -5.18 -7.51 4.93
N PHE A 90 -5.63 -8.64 4.39
CA PHE A 90 -4.79 -9.79 4.03
C PHE A 90 -4.58 -9.89 2.52
N ALA A 91 -3.44 -9.41 2.01
CA ALA A 91 -3.15 -9.39 0.57
C ALA A 91 -2.37 -10.62 0.07
N GLN A 92 -2.66 -11.81 0.56
CA GLN A 92 -1.86 -13.02 0.28
C GLN A 92 -2.08 -13.64 -1.11
N ARG A 93 -2.93 -13.04 -1.96
CA ARG A 93 -3.22 -13.57 -3.29
C ARG A 93 -2.07 -13.26 -4.24
N LEU A 94 -1.41 -14.30 -4.75
CA LEU A 94 -0.24 -14.16 -5.62
C LEU A 94 -0.53 -13.37 -6.91
N GLY A 95 -1.75 -13.42 -7.43
CA GLY A 95 -2.15 -12.69 -8.63
C GLY A 95 -2.12 -11.15 -8.52
N TYR A 96 -1.81 -10.58 -7.35
CA TYR A 96 -1.53 -9.14 -7.24
C TYR A 96 -0.10 -8.76 -7.63
N TYR A 97 0.82 -9.72 -7.62
CA TYR A 97 2.25 -9.45 -7.63
C TYR A 97 2.83 -9.90 -8.96
N ASP A 98 3.30 -8.93 -9.73
CA ASP A 98 4.22 -9.22 -10.83
C ASP A 98 5.60 -9.51 -10.25
N ARG A 99 6.23 -10.61 -10.68
CA ARG A 99 7.55 -11.02 -10.18
C ARG A 99 8.60 -9.94 -10.35
N MET A 100 8.58 -9.20 -11.46
CA MET A 100 9.53 -8.13 -11.76
C MET A 100 9.29 -6.90 -10.89
N GLU A 101 8.03 -6.63 -10.51
CA GLU A 101 7.67 -5.50 -9.64
C GLU A 101 8.07 -5.76 -8.19
N VAL A 102 7.99 -7.01 -7.72
CA VAL A 102 8.23 -7.33 -6.31
C VAL A 102 9.61 -7.90 -6.00
N SER A 103 10.38 -8.40 -6.98
CA SER A 103 11.70 -9.00 -6.73
C SER A 103 12.66 -8.04 -6.02
N GLY A 104 12.60 -6.75 -6.36
CA GLY A 104 13.43 -5.72 -5.74
C GLY A 104 13.25 -5.57 -4.23
N PHE A 105 12.09 -5.96 -3.68
CA PHE A 105 11.86 -5.98 -2.23
C PHE A 105 12.62 -7.09 -1.52
N PHE A 106 12.95 -8.18 -2.22
CA PHE A 106 13.66 -9.33 -1.67
C PHE A 106 15.17 -9.26 -1.89
N ASP A 107 15.63 -8.44 -2.84
CA ASP A 107 17.04 -8.27 -3.20
C ASP A 107 17.78 -7.23 -2.34
N GLY A 108 17.12 -6.66 -1.33
CA GLY A 108 17.73 -5.68 -0.40
C GLY A 108 18.02 -4.31 -1.02
N ARG A 109 17.36 -3.94 -2.13
CA ARG A 109 17.56 -2.68 -2.86
C ARG A 109 16.42 -1.66 -2.69
N ALA A 110 15.52 -1.88 -1.72
CA ALA A 110 14.34 -1.05 -1.48
C ALA A 110 14.63 0.18 -0.58
#